data_AF-A0AAD9AEG4-F1
#
_entry.id   AF-A0AAD9AEG4-F1
#
_cell.length_a   1.000
_cell.length_b   1.000
_cell.length_c   1.000
_cell.angle_alpha   90.00
_cell.angle_beta   90.00
_cell.angle_gamma   90.00
#
_symmetry.space_group_name_H-M   'P 1'
#
loop_
_entity.id
_entity.type
_entity.pdbx_description
1 polymer ?
#
loop_
_entity_poly.entity_id
_entity_poly.type
_entity_poly.pdbx_seq_one_letter_code
_entity_poly.pdbx_strand_id
1 'polypeptide(L)'
;MRASDSHNFGYANEGESSTDSGYGAYSPEEDDDGTVTPKALGGPVGAQELAAYGERLDPRYRVEPSSKFKPGAIFKIVWSEPRGSTAQAAPTMSDKQSMKDPWGGHFHVGPRRFIVVATDEGHSTCVPILTYGGRGCRKSGVKPLKHGVIHERNRSAYKLPREPELGFPPVKARLNIEGERLSKESRVNYAKLTTIEHNIKVFFIGSIVKDEIPTIRANVDYCWEQKL
;
A
#
# COMPACT_ATOMS: atom_id res chain seq x y z
N MET A 1 17.25 20.38 57.24
CA MET A 1 17.15 21.63 58.02
C MET A 1 17.07 22.77 57.01
N ARG A 2 15.91 23.47 56.92
CA ARG A 2 15.71 24.90 57.30
C ARG A 2 16.68 25.84 56.55
N ALA A 3 16.30 26.95 55.94
CA ALA A 3 15.09 27.76 55.77
C ALA A 3 15.49 28.87 54.74
N SER A 4 14.70 29.14 53.69
CA SER A 4 13.98 30.41 53.46
C SER A 4 14.66 31.71 53.92
N ASP A 5 14.83 32.66 53.01
CA ASP A 5 14.18 33.99 53.00
C ASP A 5 14.83 34.89 51.93
N SER A 6 14.14 35.24 50.83
CA SER A 6 13.11 36.28 50.67
C SER A 6 13.72 37.68 50.59
N HIS A 7 13.29 38.49 49.60
CA HIS A 7 12.93 39.91 49.74
C HIS A 7 12.10 40.30 48.50
N ASN A 8 10.81 40.47 48.74
CA ASN A 8 9.80 41.11 47.89
C ASN A 8 9.52 42.49 48.50
N PHE A 9 9.18 43.49 47.69
CA PHE A 9 8.40 44.72 47.97
C PHE A 9 8.70 45.70 46.82
N GLY A 10 7.77 46.29 46.08
CA GLY A 10 6.30 46.24 46.10
C GLY A 10 5.73 47.43 45.29
N TYR A 11 4.48 47.24 44.83
CA TYR A 11 3.43 48.24 44.51
C TYR A 11 3.59 49.11 43.24
N ALA A 12 2.73 49.05 42.20
CA ALA A 12 1.24 49.14 42.05
C ALA A 12 0.70 50.57 41.93
N ASN A 13 0.17 50.93 40.73
CA ASN A 13 -1.18 51.49 40.45
C ASN A 13 -1.25 51.99 38.98
N GLU A 14 -2.15 51.45 38.15
CA GLU A 14 -3.54 51.90 37.86
C GLU A 14 -3.59 53.24 37.09
N GLY A 15 -3.84 53.23 35.78
CA GLY A 15 -5.15 53.45 35.12
C GLY A 15 -4.92 54.49 34.00
N GLU A 16 -5.62 54.64 32.88
CA GLU A 16 -6.84 54.10 32.28
C GLU A 16 -6.79 54.34 30.75
N SER A 17 -7.55 53.51 30.02
CA SER A 17 -8.34 53.76 28.80
C SER A 17 -7.87 54.72 27.69
N SER A 18 -7.69 54.15 26.48
CA SER A 18 -8.09 54.80 25.24
C SER A 18 -8.61 53.73 24.28
N THR A 19 -9.92 53.81 24.02
CA THR A 19 -10.61 53.10 22.95
C THR A 19 -10.17 53.67 21.60
N ASP A 20 -9.65 52.84 20.70
CA ASP A 20 -9.88 53.05 19.28
C ASP A 20 -10.03 51.72 18.55
N SER A 21 -11.11 51.63 17.80
CA SER A 21 -11.59 50.48 17.06
C SER A 21 -11.01 50.48 15.66
N GLY A 22 -10.06 49.58 15.40
CA GLY A 22 -9.47 49.40 14.08
C GLY A 22 -9.47 47.94 13.64
N TYR A 23 -10.64 47.43 13.21
CA TYR A 23 -10.70 46.21 12.41
C TYR A 23 -10.02 46.48 11.06
N GLY A 24 -8.71 46.21 10.98
CA GLY A 24 -7.94 46.18 9.74
C GLY A 24 -7.85 44.75 9.23
N ALA A 25 -8.42 44.50 8.05
CA ALA A 25 -8.44 43.20 7.39
C ALA A 25 -7.02 42.68 7.11
N TYR A 26 -6.71 41.46 7.57
CA TYR A 26 -5.55 40.72 7.09
C TYR A 26 -5.82 40.25 5.66
N SER A 27 -5.12 40.85 4.70
CA SER A 27 -5.02 40.35 3.34
C SER A 27 -3.88 39.33 3.31
N PRO A 28 -4.12 38.04 2.98
CA PRO A 28 -3.03 37.11 2.74
C PRO A 28 -2.39 37.49 1.41
N GLU A 29 -1.11 37.88 1.46
CA GLU A 29 -0.28 37.92 0.26
C GLU A 29 -0.08 36.47 -0.22
N GLU A 30 -0.57 36.17 -1.41
CA GLU A 30 -0.46 34.88 -2.09
C GLU A 30 0.96 34.72 -2.65
N ASP A 31 1.86 34.12 -1.88
CA ASP A 31 3.03 33.43 -2.44
C ASP A 31 2.60 32.00 -2.83
N ASP A 32 1.78 31.90 -3.89
CA ASP A 32 1.40 30.65 -4.54
C ASP A 32 2.47 30.25 -5.59
N ASP A 33 3.54 29.58 -5.13
CA ASP A 33 4.46 28.81 -5.99
C ASP A 33 4.03 27.33 -6.09
N GLY A 34 2.73 27.07 -5.98
CA GLY A 34 2.14 25.73 -6.00
C GLY A 34 1.44 25.47 -7.32
N THR A 35 2.20 25.36 -8.43
CA THR A 35 1.71 25.01 -9.79
C THR A 35 0.30 24.41 -9.80
N VAL A 36 -0.68 25.24 -10.19
CA VAL A 36 -2.11 24.90 -10.21
C VAL A 36 -2.31 23.58 -10.95
N THR A 37 -2.72 22.53 -10.23
CA THR A 37 -3.07 21.25 -10.85
C THR A 37 -4.19 21.52 -11.87
N PRO A 38 -4.04 21.12 -13.14
CA PRO A 38 -5.07 21.38 -14.15
C PRO A 38 -6.42 20.85 -13.68
N LYS A 39 -7.43 21.74 -13.63
CA LYS A 39 -8.81 21.30 -13.38
C LYS A 39 -9.19 20.28 -14.45
N ALA A 40 -9.60 19.09 -14.01
CA ALA A 40 -10.02 18.02 -14.90
C ALA A 40 -11.16 18.51 -15.80
N LEU A 41 -10.87 18.70 -17.09
CA LEU A 41 -11.86 18.98 -18.12
C LEU A 41 -12.51 17.67 -18.54
N GLY A 42 -13.64 17.34 -17.93
CA GLY A 42 -14.48 16.21 -18.33
C GLY A 42 -15.15 15.51 -17.16
N GLY A 43 -16.47 15.31 -17.25
CA GLY A 43 -17.24 14.50 -16.30
C GLY A 43 -16.74 13.04 -16.27
N PRO A 44 -16.94 12.31 -15.16
CA PRO A 44 -16.09 11.21 -14.79
C PRO A 44 -16.60 9.88 -15.36
N VAL A 45 -16.37 9.63 -16.65
CA VAL A 45 -16.65 8.28 -17.18
C VAL A 45 -15.86 7.23 -16.39
N GLY A 46 -14.61 7.53 -16.03
CA GLY A 46 -13.77 6.65 -15.20
C GLY A 46 -14.12 6.61 -13.71
N ALA A 47 -14.58 7.70 -13.08
CA ALA A 47 -14.88 7.67 -11.64
C ALA A 47 -16.23 7.02 -11.34
N GLN A 48 -17.20 7.13 -12.25
CA GLN A 48 -18.49 6.45 -12.13
C GLN A 48 -18.33 4.93 -12.30
N GLU A 49 -17.44 4.50 -13.19
CA GLU A 49 -17.10 3.08 -13.38
C GLU A 49 -16.28 2.52 -12.21
N LEU A 50 -15.34 3.30 -11.63
CA LEU A 50 -14.65 2.95 -10.38
C LEU A 50 -15.60 2.87 -9.18
N ALA A 51 -16.54 3.82 -9.07
CA ALA A 51 -17.55 3.83 -8.02
C ALA A 51 -18.45 2.60 -8.12
N ALA A 52 -18.93 2.28 -9.33
CA ALA A 52 -19.70 1.07 -9.60
C ALA A 52 -18.90 -0.21 -9.31
N TYR A 53 -17.60 -0.24 -9.59
CA TYR A 53 -16.72 -1.34 -9.19
C TYR A 53 -16.60 -1.45 -7.66
N GLY A 54 -16.55 -0.31 -6.97
CA GLY A 54 -16.56 -0.23 -5.51
C GLY A 54 -17.86 -0.69 -4.85
N GLU A 55 -19.01 -0.48 -5.50
CA GLU A 55 -20.32 -1.00 -5.06
C GLU A 55 -20.46 -2.50 -5.27
N ARG A 56 -19.81 -3.04 -6.32
CA ARG A 56 -19.72 -4.48 -6.60
C ARG A 56 -18.64 -5.20 -5.79
N LEU A 57 -17.98 -4.49 -4.89
CA LEU A 57 -16.90 -5.05 -4.10
C LEU A 57 -17.46 -6.11 -3.14
N ASP A 58 -16.80 -7.28 -3.12
CA ASP A 58 -17.11 -8.34 -2.16
C ASP A 58 -17.20 -7.75 -0.73
N PRO A 59 -18.29 -7.98 0.03
CA PRO A 59 -18.51 -7.39 1.35
C PRO A 59 -17.40 -7.69 2.38
N ARG A 60 -16.55 -8.68 2.11
CA ARG A 60 -15.38 -9.01 2.94
C ARG A 60 -14.28 -7.95 2.89
N TYR A 61 -14.30 -7.05 1.90
CA TYR A 61 -13.43 -5.88 1.87
C TYR A 61 -14.00 -4.75 2.74
N ARG A 62 -13.30 -4.42 3.81
CA ARG A 62 -13.72 -3.40 4.78
C ARG A 62 -12.52 -2.62 5.30
N VAL A 63 -12.77 -1.42 5.81
CA VAL A 63 -11.76 -0.69 6.59
C VAL A 63 -11.55 -1.45 7.89
N GLU A 64 -10.31 -1.74 8.24
CA GLU A 64 -9.94 -2.57 9.38
C GLU A 64 -9.06 -1.76 10.35
N PRO A 65 -9.09 -2.06 11.66
CA PRO A 65 -8.21 -1.37 12.62
C PRO A 65 -6.73 -1.56 12.29
N SER A 66 -5.91 -0.51 12.49
CA SER A 66 -4.45 -0.54 12.31
C SER A 66 -3.78 -1.72 13.02
N SER A 67 -4.33 -2.16 14.16
CA SER A 67 -3.82 -3.30 14.93
C SER A 67 -3.84 -4.66 14.19
N LYS A 68 -4.57 -4.77 13.07
CA LYS A 68 -4.55 -5.95 12.20
C LYS A 68 -3.40 -5.97 11.19
N PHE A 69 -2.81 -4.82 10.88
CA PHE A 69 -1.70 -4.69 9.93
C PHE A 69 -0.37 -5.08 10.57
N LYS A 70 -0.28 -6.31 11.08
CA LYS A 70 0.94 -6.81 11.74
C LYS A 70 1.93 -7.35 10.69
N PRO A 71 3.25 -7.26 10.91
CA PRO A 71 4.24 -7.92 10.07
C PRO A 71 3.89 -9.38 9.79
N GLY A 72 3.98 -9.76 8.51
CA GLY A 72 3.57 -11.07 8.01
C GLY A 72 2.08 -11.21 7.66
N ALA A 73 1.21 -10.27 8.01
CA ALA A 73 -0.20 -10.34 7.62
C ALA A 73 -0.36 -10.31 6.09
N ILE A 74 -1.25 -11.14 5.55
CA ILE A 74 -1.56 -11.23 4.13
C ILE A 74 -2.99 -10.74 3.90
N PHE A 75 -3.13 -9.75 3.03
CA PHE A 75 -4.42 -9.15 2.71
C PHE A 75 -4.53 -8.79 1.24
N LYS A 76 -5.77 -8.56 0.79
CA LYS A 76 -6.11 -8.08 -0.55
C LYS A 76 -6.58 -6.64 -0.49
N ILE A 77 -6.31 -5.92 -1.57
CA ILE A 77 -6.91 -4.61 -1.87
C ILE A 77 -7.35 -4.61 -3.33
N VAL A 78 -8.32 -3.75 -3.67
CA VAL A 78 -8.54 -3.39 -5.07
C VAL A 78 -7.42 -2.47 -5.50
N TRP A 79 -6.76 -2.82 -6.58
CA TRP A 79 -5.59 -2.11 -7.07
C TRP A 79 -5.78 -1.74 -8.54
N SER A 80 -5.59 -0.46 -8.86
CA SER A 80 -5.44 0.01 -10.23
C SER A 80 -3.97 -0.05 -10.63
N GLU A 81 -3.67 -0.73 -11.74
CA GLU A 81 -2.34 -0.71 -12.34
C GLU A 81 -2.40 -0.17 -13.77
N PRO A 82 -1.50 0.75 -14.15
CA PRO A 82 -1.42 1.21 -15.53
C PRO A 82 -1.08 0.02 -16.45
N ARG A 83 -1.67 0.00 -17.63
CA ARG A 83 -1.36 -1.02 -18.64
C ARG A 83 0.02 -0.75 -19.21
N GLY A 84 0.95 -1.67 -18.99
CA GLY A 84 2.28 -1.61 -19.61
C GLY A 84 2.18 -1.61 -21.14
N SER A 85 3.04 -0.84 -21.80
CA SER A 85 3.08 -0.64 -23.26
C SER A 85 3.20 -1.93 -24.08
N THR A 86 3.73 -3.00 -23.48
CA THR A 86 3.93 -4.32 -24.11
C THR A 86 2.89 -5.38 -23.73
N ALA A 87 1.84 -5.01 -22.98
CA ALA A 87 0.82 -5.96 -22.57
C ALA A 87 -0.16 -6.26 -23.72
N GLN A 88 0.16 -7.24 -24.57
CA GLN A 88 -0.89 -8.03 -25.20
C GLN A 88 -1.76 -8.62 -24.09
N ALA A 89 -3.07 -8.59 -24.29
CA ALA A 89 -4.10 -9.00 -23.34
C ALA A 89 -3.88 -10.46 -22.91
N ALA A 90 -3.03 -10.67 -21.90
CA ALA A 90 -2.91 -11.97 -21.27
C ALA A 90 -4.18 -12.15 -20.42
N PRO A 91 -4.89 -13.28 -20.55
CA PRO A 91 -6.05 -13.55 -19.72
C PRO A 91 -5.55 -13.57 -18.28
N THR A 92 -5.89 -12.53 -17.54
CA THR A 92 -5.69 -12.52 -16.10
C THR A 92 -6.87 -13.29 -15.52
N MET A 93 -6.59 -14.21 -14.61
CA MET A 93 -7.61 -14.96 -13.87
C MET A 93 -8.78 -14.03 -13.51
N SER A 94 -9.93 -14.23 -14.18
CA SER A 94 -11.31 -13.82 -13.89
C SER A 94 -11.64 -12.37 -13.48
N ASP A 95 -10.80 -11.64 -12.74
CA ASP A 95 -11.27 -10.54 -11.90
C ASP A 95 -10.68 -9.17 -12.26
N LYS A 96 -9.92 -9.06 -13.36
CA LYS A 96 -9.37 -7.77 -13.79
C LYS A 96 -10.25 -7.12 -14.86
N GLN A 97 -10.79 -5.94 -14.54
CA GLN A 97 -11.49 -5.10 -15.49
C GLN A 97 -10.49 -4.12 -16.13
N SER A 98 -10.45 -4.05 -17.46
CA SER A 98 -9.73 -3.00 -18.18
C SER A 98 -10.63 -1.78 -18.29
N MET A 99 -10.15 -0.63 -17.83
CA MET A 99 -10.84 0.65 -17.94
C MET A 99 -10.01 1.65 -18.75
N LYS A 100 -10.71 2.62 -19.35
CA LYS A 100 -10.10 3.78 -19.99
C LYS A 100 -10.25 4.99 -19.08
N ASP A 101 -9.18 5.73 -18.88
CA ASP A 101 -9.28 7.03 -18.22
C ASP A 101 -9.73 8.11 -19.24
N PRO A 102 -10.20 9.28 -18.75
CA PRO A 102 -10.61 10.40 -19.61
C PRO A 102 -9.51 10.95 -20.52
N TRP A 103 -8.24 10.65 -20.25
CA TRP A 103 -7.07 11.11 -20.99
C TRP A 103 -6.53 10.08 -21.98
N GLY A 104 -7.30 9.01 -22.25
CA GLY A 104 -6.95 7.96 -23.20
C GLY A 104 -5.98 6.90 -22.66
N GLY A 105 -5.61 6.98 -21.38
CA GLY A 105 -4.86 5.94 -20.71
C GLY A 105 -5.70 4.70 -20.43
N HIS A 106 -5.04 3.56 -20.33
CA HIS A 106 -5.68 2.28 -20.02
C HIS A 106 -5.11 1.73 -18.72
N PHE A 107 -5.99 1.33 -17.81
CA PHE A 107 -5.59 0.74 -16.53
C PHE A 107 -6.40 -0.52 -16.24
N HIS A 108 -5.79 -1.45 -15.52
CA HIS A 108 -6.46 -2.65 -15.02
C HIS A 108 -6.79 -2.45 -13.56
N VAL A 109 -8.03 -2.75 -13.18
CA VAL A 109 -8.46 -2.81 -11.79
C VAL A 109 -8.76 -4.24 -11.40
N GLY A 110 -8.22 -4.68 -10.28
CA GLY A 110 -8.52 -5.99 -9.73
C GLY A 110 -7.89 -6.22 -8.36
N PRO A 111 -8.21 -7.36 -7.72
CA PRO A 111 -7.67 -7.70 -6.42
C PRO A 111 -6.16 -7.96 -6.49
N ARG A 112 -5.41 -7.37 -5.56
CA ARG A 112 -3.98 -7.59 -5.39
C ARG A 112 -3.66 -7.96 -3.96
N ARG A 113 -2.81 -8.98 -3.79
CA ARG A 113 -2.38 -9.50 -2.48
C ARG A 113 -1.08 -8.82 -2.04
N PHE A 114 -0.97 -8.53 -0.75
CA PHE A 114 0.20 -7.93 -0.12
C PHE A 114 0.56 -8.66 1.17
N ILE A 115 1.84 -8.60 1.52
CA ILE A 115 2.39 -9.02 2.82
C ILE A 115 2.87 -7.76 3.53
N VAL A 116 2.43 -7.54 4.77
CA VAL A 116 2.97 -6.47 5.62
C VAL A 116 4.41 -6.80 6.01
N VAL A 117 5.34 -5.88 5.78
CA VAL A 117 6.76 -6.01 6.19
C VAL A 117 7.01 -5.22 7.47
N ALA A 118 6.52 -3.99 7.50
CA ALA A 118 6.58 -3.08 8.63
C ALA A 118 5.29 -2.26 8.68
N THR A 119 4.91 -1.81 9.86
CA THR A 119 3.69 -1.03 10.10
C THR A 119 4.05 0.19 10.93
N ASP A 120 3.36 1.29 10.68
CA ASP A 120 3.48 2.55 11.40
C ASP A 120 2.07 3.11 11.66
N GLU A 121 1.98 4.30 12.26
CA GLU A 121 0.72 4.98 12.52
C GLU A 121 0.01 5.32 11.20
N GLY A 122 -1.14 4.67 10.98
CA GLY A 122 -2.02 4.92 9.84
C GLY A 122 -1.66 4.23 8.53
N HIS A 123 -0.45 3.65 8.39
CA HIS A 123 -0.02 3.01 7.15
C HIS A 123 0.98 1.85 7.37
N SER A 124 1.20 1.06 6.34
CA SER A 124 2.13 -0.08 6.36
C SER A 124 2.97 -0.17 5.10
N THR A 125 4.25 -0.50 5.27
CA THR A 125 5.14 -0.89 4.17
C THR A 125 4.92 -2.37 3.84
N CYS A 126 4.55 -2.65 2.61
CA CYS A 126 4.16 -3.98 2.14
C CYS A 126 4.94 -4.42 0.89
N VAL A 127 4.98 -5.73 0.64
CA VAL A 127 5.43 -6.32 -0.63
C VAL A 127 4.32 -7.09 -1.32
N PRO A 128 4.21 -7.02 -2.66
CA PRO A 128 3.12 -7.66 -3.38
C PRO A 128 3.39 -9.15 -3.63
N ILE A 129 2.31 -9.93 -3.62
CA ILE A 129 2.27 -11.29 -4.18
C ILE A 129 1.71 -11.22 -5.59
N LEU A 130 2.48 -11.71 -6.56
CA LEU A 130 2.21 -11.59 -8.00
C LEU A 130 2.29 -12.94 -8.71
N THR A 131 1.39 -13.16 -9.65
CA THR A 131 1.41 -14.33 -10.54
C THR A 131 1.85 -14.00 -11.96
N TYR A 132 2.01 -12.71 -12.28
CA TYR A 132 2.40 -12.23 -13.61
C TYR A 132 1.50 -12.74 -14.75
N GLY A 133 0.19 -12.83 -14.48
CA GLY A 133 -0.78 -13.40 -15.42
C GLY A 133 -0.60 -14.91 -15.58
N GLY A 134 -0.42 -15.62 -14.47
CA GLY A 134 -0.23 -17.08 -14.48
C GLY A 134 1.13 -17.55 -15.02
N ARG A 135 2.13 -16.67 -15.09
CA ARG A 135 3.44 -16.99 -15.66
C ARG A 135 4.56 -17.06 -14.62
N GLY A 136 4.35 -16.57 -13.40
CA GLY A 136 5.42 -16.41 -12.42
C GLY A 136 6.57 -15.59 -12.99
N CYS A 137 7.82 -15.93 -12.66
CA CYS A 137 8.99 -15.24 -13.20
C CYS A 137 9.35 -15.63 -14.65
N ARG A 138 8.51 -16.40 -15.36
CA ARG A 138 8.65 -16.65 -16.81
C ARG A 138 8.19 -15.46 -17.66
N LYS A 139 7.42 -14.53 -17.09
CA LYS A 139 6.97 -13.35 -17.83
C LYS A 139 8.17 -12.47 -18.18
N SER A 140 8.29 -12.13 -19.46
CA SER A 140 9.33 -11.19 -19.94
C SER A 140 9.30 -9.87 -19.15
N GLY A 141 10.48 -9.35 -18.83
CA GLY A 141 10.67 -8.12 -18.06
C GLY A 141 10.62 -8.29 -16.53
N VAL A 142 10.18 -9.44 -16.01
CA VAL A 142 10.30 -9.74 -14.57
C VAL A 142 11.78 -9.94 -14.22
N LYS A 143 12.19 -9.54 -13.01
CA LYS A 143 13.56 -9.68 -12.50
C LYS A 143 13.61 -10.84 -11.48
N PRO A 144 13.89 -12.09 -11.89
CA PRO A 144 13.71 -13.28 -11.04
C PRO A 144 14.52 -13.22 -9.74
N LEU A 145 15.70 -12.62 -9.77
CA LEU A 145 16.58 -12.43 -8.60
C LEU A 145 16.00 -11.51 -7.51
N LYS A 146 14.89 -10.80 -7.78
CA LYS A 146 14.17 -9.99 -6.79
C LYS A 146 12.94 -10.71 -6.20
N HIS A 147 12.78 -12.01 -6.47
CA HIS A 147 11.59 -12.78 -6.14
C HIS A 147 11.88 -14.05 -5.35
N GLY A 148 10.86 -14.52 -4.63
CA GLY A 148 10.80 -15.85 -4.03
C GLY A 148 9.42 -16.48 -4.22
N VAL A 149 9.34 -17.81 -4.09
CA VAL A 149 8.07 -18.55 -4.10
C VAL A 149 7.31 -18.27 -2.81
N ILE A 150 5.99 -18.10 -2.88
CA ILE A 150 5.12 -18.21 -1.70
C ILE A 150 4.12 -19.34 -1.90
N HIS A 151 3.95 -20.18 -0.90
CA HIS A 151 3.04 -21.33 -0.95
C HIS A 151 2.32 -21.54 0.38
N GLU A 152 1.22 -22.29 0.37
CA GLU A 152 0.51 -22.63 1.60
C GLU A 152 1.32 -23.63 2.43
N ARG A 153 1.31 -23.50 3.77
CA ARG A 153 2.09 -24.29 4.74
C ARG A 153 1.99 -25.81 4.51
N ASN A 154 0.81 -26.28 4.12
CA ASN A 154 0.51 -27.70 3.95
C ASN A 154 0.69 -28.18 2.49
N ARG A 155 1.33 -27.36 1.64
CA ARG A 155 1.67 -27.70 0.25
C ARG A 155 3.17 -27.52 0.04
N SER A 156 3.76 -28.31 -0.85
CA SER A 156 5.14 -28.12 -1.26
C SER A 156 5.29 -26.85 -2.10
N ALA A 157 6.43 -26.17 -1.96
CA ALA A 157 6.82 -25.11 -2.88
C ALA A 157 6.88 -25.67 -4.31
N TYR A 158 6.45 -24.88 -5.29
CA TYR A 158 6.43 -25.28 -6.69
C TYR A 158 7.19 -24.29 -7.56
N LYS A 159 8.34 -24.72 -8.10
CA LYS A 159 9.06 -24.00 -9.15
C LYS A 159 8.42 -24.35 -10.49
N LEU A 160 8.01 -23.35 -11.28
CA LEU A 160 7.37 -23.63 -12.56
C LEU A 160 8.40 -24.22 -13.53
N PRO A 161 8.01 -25.14 -14.43
CA PRO A 161 8.90 -25.62 -15.49
C PRO A 161 9.44 -24.44 -16.31
N ARG A 162 10.76 -24.43 -16.54
CA ARG A 162 11.50 -23.37 -17.25
C ARG A 162 11.39 -21.98 -16.60
N GLU A 163 11.02 -21.89 -15.33
CA GLU A 163 11.16 -20.65 -14.58
C GLU A 163 12.64 -20.40 -14.28
N PRO A 164 13.14 -19.18 -14.51
CA PRO A 164 14.49 -18.81 -14.11
C PRO A 164 14.72 -19.07 -12.62
N GLU A 165 15.99 -19.14 -12.23
CA GLU A 165 16.34 -19.16 -10.82
C GLU A 165 15.85 -17.89 -10.12
N LEU A 166 15.26 -18.09 -8.94
CA LEU A 166 14.75 -17.01 -8.11
C LEU A 166 15.81 -16.61 -7.10
N GLY A 167 15.82 -15.34 -6.69
CA GLY A 167 16.85 -14.83 -5.78
C GLY A 167 16.71 -15.28 -4.33
N PHE A 168 15.52 -15.75 -3.95
CA PHE A 168 15.20 -16.03 -2.55
C PHE A 168 14.51 -17.38 -2.34
N PRO A 169 14.73 -18.03 -1.18
CA PRO A 169 14.08 -19.29 -0.86
C PRO A 169 12.55 -19.15 -0.76
N PRO A 170 11.80 -20.24 -0.94
CA PRO A 170 10.36 -20.25 -0.74
C PRO A 170 9.95 -19.88 0.69
N VAL A 171 8.81 -19.21 0.80
CA VAL A 171 8.14 -18.90 2.08
C VAL A 171 6.72 -19.50 2.13
N LYS A 172 6.31 -19.89 3.32
CA LYS A 172 5.08 -20.54 3.72
C LYS A 172 4.11 -19.51 4.28
N ALA A 173 2.88 -19.59 3.79
CA ALA A 173 1.74 -18.85 4.28
C ALA A 173 0.71 -19.78 4.93
N ARG A 174 0.03 -19.29 5.96
CA ARG A 174 -1.21 -19.85 6.48
C ARG A 174 -2.36 -18.97 6.00
N LEU A 175 -3.11 -19.44 5.01
CA LEU A 175 -4.41 -18.87 4.66
C LEU A 175 -5.48 -19.48 5.56
N ASN A 176 -6.36 -18.66 6.11
CA ASN A 176 -7.38 -19.06 7.10
C ASN A 176 -8.81 -18.71 6.66
N ILE A 177 -8.98 -18.23 5.43
CA ILE A 177 -10.28 -17.89 4.87
C ILE A 177 -10.66 -18.91 3.80
N GLU A 178 -11.88 -19.44 3.91
CA GLU A 178 -12.41 -20.40 2.94
C GLU A 178 -12.48 -19.78 1.52
N GLY A 179 -12.15 -20.59 0.52
CA GLY A 179 -12.06 -20.18 -0.88
C GLY A 179 -10.78 -19.41 -1.25
N GLU A 180 -10.03 -18.87 -0.28
CA GLU A 180 -8.77 -18.20 -0.56
C GLU A 180 -7.61 -19.20 -0.72
N ARG A 181 -6.84 -19.03 -1.80
CA ARG A 181 -5.74 -19.91 -2.17
C ARG A 181 -4.57 -19.12 -2.76
N LEU A 182 -3.37 -19.67 -2.60
CA LEU A 182 -2.21 -19.28 -3.42
C LEU A 182 -2.04 -20.24 -4.61
N SER A 183 -2.00 -19.68 -5.82
CA SER A 183 -1.68 -20.44 -7.03
C SER A 183 -0.19 -20.80 -7.07
N LYS A 184 0.19 -21.81 -7.87
CA LYS A 184 1.58 -22.29 -8.01
C LYS A 184 2.52 -21.21 -8.53
N GLU A 185 1.98 -20.24 -9.26
CA GLU A 185 2.67 -19.10 -9.87
C GLU A 185 2.86 -17.92 -8.92
N SER A 186 2.36 -18.00 -7.68
CA SER A 186 2.46 -16.91 -6.70
C SER A 186 3.92 -16.67 -6.32
N ARG A 187 4.40 -15.45 -6.56
CA ARG A 187 5.76 -14.98 -6.23
C ARG A 187 5.68 -13.72 -5.39
N VAL A 188 6.50 -13.62 -4.36
CA VAL A 188 6.71 -12.35 -3.63
C VAL A 188 7.74 -11.55 -4.41
N ASN A 189 7.49 -10.26 -4.61
CA ASN A 189 8.48 -9.33 -5.16
C ASN A 189 9.05 -8.48 -4.03
N TYR A 190 10.24 -8.84 -3.54
CA TYR A 190 10.85 -8.20 -2.38
C TYR A 190 11.43 -6.81 -2.68
N ALA A 191 11.64 -6.47 -3.96
CA ALA A 191 12.15 -5.16 -4.37
C ALA A 191 11.06 -4.10 -4.55
N LYS A 192 9.78 -4.49 -4.58
CA LYS A 192 8.65 -3.59 -4.82
C LYS A 192 7.91 -3.25 -3.54
N LEU A 193 8.56 -2.48 -2.67
CA LEU A 193 7.89 -1.91 -1.49
C LEU A 193 6.73 -1.00 -1.94
N THR A 194 5.60 -1.12 -1.24
CA THR A 194 4.39 -0.33 -1.49
C THR A 194 3.83 0.10 -0.14
N THR A 195 3.63 1.40 0.03
CA THR A 195 2.92 1.95 1.19
C THR A 195 1.42 1.73 1.01
N ILE A 196 0.78 1.15 2.02
CA ILE A 196 -0.65 0.90 2.06
C ILE A 196 -1.23 1.59 3.29
N GLU A 197 -2.16 2.52 3.07
CA GLU A 197 -2.91 3.19 4.12
C GLU A 197 -3.83 2.21 4.87
N HIS A 198 -4.10 2.45 6.15
CA HIS A 198 -5.02 1.62 6.94
C HIS A 198 -6.49 2.04 6.76
N ASN A 199 -6.75 3.24 6.21
CA ASN A 199 -8.09 3.78 6.00
C ASN A 199 -8.79 3.30 4.71
N ILE A 200 -8.20 2.36 3.97
CA ILE A 200 -8.81 1.77 2.78
C ILE A 200 -9.52 0.45 3.07
N LYS A 201 -10.43 0.05 2.17
CA LYS A 201 -11.07 -1.27 2.26
C LYS A 201 -10.06 -2.37 1.91
N VAL A 202 -9.80 -3.25 2.88
CA VAL A 202 -8.91 -4.40 2.75
C VAL A 202 -9.65 -5.70 3.06
N PHE A 203 -9.12 -6.82 2.58
CA PHE A 203 -9.60 -8.15 2.93
C PHE A 203 -8.43 -9.02 3.39
N PHE A 204 -8.28 -9.20 4.71
CA PHE A 204 -7.29 -10.10 5.30
C PHE A 204 -7.62 -11.57 5.00
N ILE A 205 -6.62 -12.30 4.48
CA ILE A 205 -6.79 -13.69 4.02
C ILE A 205 -5.85 -14.69 4.71
N GLY A 206 -4.88 -14.21 5.50
CA GLY A 206 -3.94 -15.07 6.19
C GLY A 206 -2.71 -14.34 6.72
N SER A 207 -1.64 -15.11 6.94
CA SER A 207 -0.34 -14.61 7.39
C SER A 207 0.81 -15.51 6.93
N ILE A 208 2.03 -14.98 6.89
CA ILE A 208 3.27 -15.75 6.78
C ILE A 208 3.46 -16.58 8.05
N VAL A 209 4.00 -17.80 7.92
CA VAL A 209 4.34 -18.63 9.08
C VAL A 209 5.35 -17.88 9.95
N LYS A 210 5.09 -17.82 11.26
CA LYS A 210 5.80 -16.94 12.21
C LYS A 210 7.32 -16.97 12.06
N ASP A 211 7.89 -18.17 11.93
CA ASP A 211 9.35 -18.37 11.88
C ASP A 211 10.00 -17.87 10.57
N GLU A 212 9.21 -17.60 9.54
CA GLU A 212 9.68 -17.09 8.24
C GLU A 212 9.43 -15.59 8.05
N ILE A 213 8.78 -14.92 9.01
CA ILE A 213 8.61 -13.45 8.99
C ILE A 213 9.98 -12.74 8.93
N PRO A 214 11.02 -13.15 9.70
CA PRO A 214 12.35 -12.55 9.57
C PRO A 214 12.93 -12.68 8.16
N THR A 215 12.68 -13.80 7.47
CA THR A 215 13.11 -14.03 6.08
C THR A 215 12.49 -13.02 5.12
N ILE A 216 11.22 -12.65 5.30
CA ILE A 216 10.58 -11.61 4.48
C ILE A 216 11.32 -10.29 4.61
N ARG A 217 11.62 -9.88 5.85
CA ARG A 217 12.33 -8.62 6.12
C ARG A 217 13.74 -8.65 5.54
N ALA A 218 14.52 -9.70 5.81
CA ALA A 218 15.88 -9.85 5.28
C ALA A 218 15.93 -9.79 3.74
N ASN A 219 14.97 -10.42 3.05
CA ASN A 219 14.91 -10.37 1.59
C ASN A 219 14.57 -8.97 1.05
N VAL A 220 13.74 -8.22 1.77
CA VAL A 220 13.42 -6.82 1.45
C VAL A 220 14.65 -5.94 1.65
N ASP A 221 15.32 -6.05 2.80
CA ASP A 221 16.51 -5.26 3.14
C ASP A 221 17.62 -5.50 2.11
N TYR A 222 17.88 -6.77 1.78
CA TYR A 222 18.81 -7.13 0.70
C TYR A 222 18.41 -6.50 -0.64
N CYS A 223 17.12 -6.50 -1.00
CA CYS A 223 16.70 -5.86 -2.24
C CYS A 223 16.87 -4.34 -2.22
N TRP A 224 16.67 -3.72 -1.06
CA TRP A 224 16.74 -2.28 -0.83
C TRP A 224 18.17 -1.77 -0.89
N GLU A 225 19.10 -2.43 -0.22
CA GLU A 225 20.54 -2.09 -0.20
C GLU A 225 21.20 -2.18 -1.59
N GLN A 226 20.61 -2.97 -2.49
CA GLN A 226 21.08 -3.15 -3.85
C GLN A 226 20.45 -2.15 -4.84
N LYS A 227 19.74 -1.14 -4.37
CA LYS A 227 19.27 -0.03 -5.21
C LYS A 227 20.42 0.95 -5.44
N LEU A 228 20.51 1.43 -6.68
CA LEU A 228 21.45 2.48 -7.10
C LEU A 228 20.82 3.86 -6.87
#